data_AF-A0A6N1X2S8-F1
#
_entry.id   AF-A0A6N1X2S8-F1
#
_cell.length_a   1.000
_cell.length_b   1.000
_cell.length_c   1.000
_cell.angle_alpha   90.00
_cell.angle_beta   90.00
_cell.angle_gamma   90.00
#
_symmetry.space_group_name_H-M   'P 1'
#
loop_
_entity.id
_entity.type
_entity.pdbx_description
1 polymer ?
#
loop_
_entity_poly.entity_id
_entity_poly.type
_entity_poly.pdbx_seq_one_letter_code
_entity_poly.pdbx_strand_id
1 'polypeptide(L)' 'MHHNIQALKSYRAFLIPENAHAADVEDLADAGLLRSIRVKAANADQAECRAHLVSGQQVLRVERVEAIHA' A
#
# COMPACT_ATOMS: atom_id res chain seq x y z
N MET A 1 -29.00 -6.69 -15.62
CA MET A 1 -27.54 -6.88 -15.47
C MET A 1 -26.92 -5.59 -14.94
N HIS A 2 -26.79 -5.44 -13.62
CA HIS A 2 -26.14 -4.27 -13.03
C HIS A 2 -24.62 -4.45 -13.08
N HIS A 3 -23.94 -3.67 -13.93
CA HIS A 3 -22.49 -3.65 -13.98
C HIS A 3 -22.00 -2.83 -12.78
N ASN A 4 -21.56 -3.51 -11.72
CA ASN A 4 -21.03 -2.84 -10.53
C ASN A 4 -19.61 -2.34 -10.82
N ILE A 5 -19.49 -1.21 -11.52
CA ILE A 5 -18.20 -0.57 -11.78
C ILE A 5 -17.70 0.00 -10.45
N GLN A 6 -16.73 -0.68 -9.84
CA GLN A 6 -16.05 -0.16 -8.66
C GLN A 6 -15.02 0.89 -9.07
N ALA A 7 -15.24 2.13 -8.66
CA ALA A 7 -14.27 3.21 -8.87
C ALA A 7 -12.95 2.87 -8.16
N LEU A 8 -11.84 2.93 -8.92
CA LEU A 8 -10.52 2.70 -8.36
C LEU A 8 -10.07 3.93 -7.57
N LYS A 9 -9.60 3.69 -6.36
CA LYS A 9 -9.04 4.70 -5.46
C LYS A 9 -7.52 4.60 -5.47
N SER A 10 -6.87 5.68 -5.07
CA SER A 10 -5.42 5.69 -4.92
C SER A 10 -5.04 5.24 -3.51
N TYR A 11 -4.10 4.31 -3.42
CA TYR A 11 -3.55 3.84 -2.16
C TYR A 11 -2.03 4.00 -2.17
N ARG A 12 -1.46 4.34 -1.02
CA ARG A 12 -0.03 4.30 -0.73
C ARG A 12 0.23 3.07 0.12
N ALA A 13 1.04 2.16 -0.37
CA ALA A 13 1.44 0.96 0.36
C ALA A 13 2.87 1.15 0.88
N PHE A 14 3.09 0.82 2.15
CA PHE A 14 4.42 0.81 2.77
C PHE A 14 4.95 -0.62 2.74
N LEU A 15 6.16 -0.79 2.22
CA LEU A 15 6.76 -2.09 1.95
C LEU A 15 7.77 -2.43 3.04
N ILE A 16 7.75 -3.69 3.47
CA ILE A 16 8.73 -4.25 4.39
C ILE A 16 9.97 -4.65 3.57
N PRO A 17 11.17 -4.15 3.92
CA PRO A 17 12.40 -4.58 3.26
C PRO A 17 12.64 -6.08 3.49
N GLU A 18 13.06 -6.80 2.45
CA GLU A 18 13.23 -8.27 2.51
C GLU A 18 14.24 -8.73 3.59
N ASN A 19 15.21 -7.87 3.92
CA ASN A 19 16.25 -8.15 4.92
C ASN A 19 16.04 -7.39 6.25
N ALA A 20 14.89 -6.74 6.45
CA ALA A 20 14.61 -6.07 7.71
C ALA A 20 14.30 -7.11 8.80
N HIS A 21 14.94 -6.96 9.95
CA HIS A 21 14.55 -7.72 11.13
C HIS A 21 13.16 -7.23 11.57
N ALA A 22 12.26 -8.13 11.96
CA ALA A 22 10.88 -7.77 12.30
C ALA A 22 10.79 -6.71 13.41
N ALA A 23 11.76 -6.69 14.33
CA ALA A 23 11.86 -5.66 15.37
C ALA A 23 12.15 -4.25 14.83
N ASP A 24 12.85 -4.14 13.70
CA ASP A 24 13.25 -2.86 13.13
C ASP A 24 12.18 -2.27 12.21
N VAL A 25 11.18 -3.07 11.79
CA VAL A 25 10.16 -2.66 10.82
C VAL A 25 9.28 -1.54 11.38
N GLU A 26 8.88 -1.63 12.65
CA GLU A 26 8.08 -0.61 13.32
C GLU A 26 8.88 0.68 13.51
N ASP A 27 10.14 0.58 13.96
CA ASP A 27 11.03 1.74 14.11
C ASP A 27 11.27 2.45 12.76
N LEU A 28 11.42 1.71 11.67
CA LEU A 28 11.55 2.27 10.32
C LEU A 28 10.24 2.92 9.84
N ALA A 29 9.09 2.37 10.23
CA ALA A 29 7.78 2.95 9.93
C ALA A 29 7.61 4.30 10.63
N ASP A 30 7.95 4.35 11.92
CA ASP A 30 7.89 5.56 12.74
C ASP A 30 8.91 6.62 12.28
N ALA A 31 10.09 6.18 11.87
CA ALA A 31 11.10 7.06 11.27
C ALA A 31 10.74 7.54 9.85
N GLY A 32 9.67 7.02 9.23
CA GLY A 32 9.27 7.36 7.87
C GLY A 32 10.25 6.90 6.79
N LEU A 33 11.07 5.89 7.09
CA LEU A 33 12.14 5.38 6.23
C LEU A 33 11.69 4.19 5.35
N LEU A 34 10.49 3.67 5.56
CA LEU A 34 9.96 2.60 4.74
C LEU A 34 9.70 3.07 3.31
N ARG A 35 10.14 2.25 2.35
CA ARG A 35 9.82 2.43 0.94
C ARG A 35 8.30 2.37 0.78
N SER A 36 7.74 3.32 0.04
CA SER A 36 6.31 3.30 -0.29
C SER A 36 6.07 3.38 -1.78
N ILE A 37 5.02 2.70 -2.25
CA ILE A 37 4.57 2.70 -3.64
C ILE A 37 3.11 3.11 -3.72
N ARG A 38 2.69 3.65 -4.87
CA ARG A 38 1.30 4.03 -5.12
C ARG A 38 0.64 3.03 -6.05
N VAL A 39 -0.50 2.49 -5.63
CA VAL A 39 -1.30 1.55 -6.42
C VAL A 39 -2.73 2.06 -6.57
N LYS A 40 -3.39 1.66 -7.64
CA LYS A 40 -4.83 1.86 -7.84
C LYS A 40 -5.55 0.57 -7.48
N ALA A 41 -6.57 0.65 -6.63
CA ALA A 41 -7.35 -0.51 -6.19
C ALA A 41 -8.77 -0.09 -5.79
N ALA A 42 -9.71 -1.05 -5.74
CA ALA A 42 -11.08 -0.77 -5.32
C ALA A 42 -11.20 -0.59 -3.79
N ASN A 43 -10.36 -1.29 -3.02
CA ASN A 43 -10.33 -1.30 -1.56
C ASN A 43 -8.89 -1.52 -1.05
N ALA A 44 -8.72 -1.49 0.28
CA ALA A 44 -7.43 -1.66 0.94
C ALA A 44 -6.82 -3.04 0.68
N ASP A 45 -7.60 -4.12 0.84
CA ASP A 45 -7.12 -5.50 0.64
C ASP A 45 -6.60 -5.72 -0.78
N GLN A 46 -7.32 -5.24 -1.81
CA GLN A 46 -6.82 -5.29 -3.18
C GLN A 46 -5.59 -4.40 -3.39
N ALA A 47 -5.47 -3.28 -2.67
CA ALA A 47 -4.28 -2.45 -2.74
C ALA A 47 -3.06 -3.19 -2.18
N GLU A 48 -3.23 -3.90 -1.07
CA GLU A 48 -2.18 -4.70 -0.45
C GLU A 48 -1.71 -5.82 -1.40
N CYS A 49 -2.65 -6.63 -1.91
CA CYS A 49 -2.33 -7.69 -2.87
C CYS A 49 -1.61 -7.14 -4.11
N ARG A 50 -2.08 -6.02 -4.67
CA ARG A 50 -1.43 -5.40 -5.84
C ARG A 50 -0.05 -4.87 -5.52
N ALA A 51 0.13 -4.25 -4.35
CA ALA A 51 1.42 -3.75 -3.91
C ALA A 51 2.42 -4.89 -3.71
N HIS A 52 1.98 -6.00 -3.11
CA HIS A 52 2.79 -7.22 -2.99
C HIS A 52 3.19 -7.77 -4.37
N LEU A 53 2.22 -7.95 -5.29
CA LEU A 53 2.48 -8.48 -6.64
C LEU A 53 3.44 -7.61 -7.46
N VAL A 54 3.35 -6.29 -7.35
CA VAL A 54 4.20 -5.36 -8.11
C VAL A 54 5.61 -5.25 -7.51
N SER A 55 5.73 -5.30 -6.18
CA SER A 55 7.00 -5.08 -5.50
C SER A 55 7.78 -6.37 -5.21
N GLY A 56 7.10 -7.51 -5.10
CA GLY A 56 7.65 -8.74 -4.54
C GLY A 56 7.82 -8.72 -3.01
N GLN A 57 7.53 -7.59 -2.34
CA GLN A 57 7.78 -7.39 -0.92
C GLN A 57 6.49 -7.53 -0.11
N GLN A 58 6.62 -7.89 1.17
CA GLN A 58 5.47 -7.83 2.08
C GLN A 58 5.05 -6.38 2.32
N VAL A 59 3.76 -6.16 2.54
CA VAL A 59 3.18 -4.84 2.76
C VAL A 59 2.90 -4.69 4.25
N LEU A 60 3.43 -3.64 4.87
CA LEU A 60 3.17 -3.36 6.29
C LEU A 60 1.77 -2.78 6.48
N ARG A 61 1.44 -1.76 5.69
CA ARG A 61 0.14 -1.10 5.73
C ARG A 61 -0.17 -0.39 4.42
N VAL A 62 -1.45 -0.19 4.17
CA VAL A 62 -1.95 0.60 3.04
C VAL A 62 -2.79 1.77 3.53
N GLU A 63 -2.47 2.96 3.02
CA GLU A 63 -3.18 4.19 3.33
C GLU A 63 -3.90 4.69 2.09
N ARG A 64 -5.18 5.05 2.22
CA ARG A 64 -5.93 5.65 1.10
C ARG A 64 -5.46 7.09 0.91
N VAL A 65 -4.98 7.40 -0.29
CA VAL A 65 -4.64 8.77 -0.69
C VAL A 65 -5.86 9.35 -1.39
N GLU A 66 -6.61 10.19 -0.69
CA GLU A 66 -7.63 11.02 -1.33
C GLU A 66 -6.93 12.04 -2.22
N ALA A 67 -7.37 12.14 -3.47
CA ALA A 67 -6.91 13.23 -4.32
C ALA A 67 -7.49 14.51 -3.73
N ILE A 68 -6.63 15.37 -3.18
CA ILE A 68 -7.02 16.72 -2.82
C ILE A 68 -7.43 17.37 -4.14
N HIS A 69 -8.74 17.55 -4.34
CA HIS A 69 -9.22 18.47 -5.36
C HIS A 69 -8.77 19.87 -4.88
N ALA A 70 -7.76 20.41 -5.55
CA ALA A 70 -7.38 21.81 -5.44
C ALA A 70 -8.26 22.65 -6.39
#